data_AF-A0A7C5F0A6-F1
#
_entry.id   AF-A0A7C5F0A6-F1
#
_cell.length_a   1.000
_cell.length_b   1.000
_cell.length_c   1.000
_cell.angle_alpha   90.00
_cell.angle_beta   90.00
_cell.angle_gamma   90.00
#
_symmetry.space_group_name_H-M   'P 1'
#
loop_
_entity.id
_entity.type
_entity.pdbx_description
1 polymer ?
#
loop_
_entity_poly.entity_id
_entity_poly.type
_entity_poly.pdbx_seq_one_letter_code
_entity_poly.pdbx_strand_id
1 'polypeptide(L)' 'MKLVTFRVKTPIGIFTRVGAIHHQQVVDLNMAYARWLADQQEAQPYRLAHAQVPPNMLEFLEGGASTMAAAR' A
#
# COMPACT_ATOMS: atom_id res chain seq x y z
N MET A 1 2.52 12.26 7.40
CA MET A 1 3.08 11.07 6.72
C MET A 1 3.84 11.53 5.48
N LYS A 2 5.02 10.97 5.19
CA LYS A 2 5.76 11.23 3.95
C LYS A 2 5.62 10.01 3.03
N LEU A 3 4.90 10.19 1.92
CA LEU A 3 4.68 9.15 0.91
C LEU A 3 5.90 9.02 0.01
N VAL A 4 6.15 7.80 -0.46
CA VAL A 4 7.24 7.49 -1.40
C VAL A 4 6.77 6.48 -2.43
N THR A 5 7.37 6.55 -3.60
CA THR A 5 7.29 5.49 -4.61
C THR A 5 8.59 4.68 -4.54
N PHE A 6 8.49 3.37 -4.42
CA PHE A 6 9.66 2.49 -4.39
C PHE A 6 9.48 1.29 -5.31
N ARG A 7 10.60 0.64 -5.64
CA ARG A 7 10.65 -0.50 -6.56
C ARG A 7 10.94 -1.79 -5.78
N VAL A 8 10.14 -2.81 -6.04
CA VAL A 8 10.34 -4.17 -5.51
C VAL A 8 10.83 -5.05 -6.65
N LYS A 9 12.03 -5.59 -6.52
CA LYS A 9 12.58 -6.55 -7.49
C LYS A 9 12.06 -7.94 -7.14
N THR A 10 11.53 -8.64 -8.14
CA THR A 10 11.04 -10.02 -8.02
C THR A 10 11.67 -10.88 -9.12
N PRO A 11 11.57 -12.22 -9.04
CA PRO A 11 12.07 -13.10 -10.10
C PRO A 11 11.43 -12.85 -11.48
N ILE A 12 10.20 -12.34 -11.52
CA ILE A 12 9.45 -12.10 -12.77
C ILE A 12 9.48 -10.64 -13.25
N GLY A 13 10.21 -9.76 -12.55
CA GLY A 13 10.31 -8.35 -12.93
C GLY A 13 10.32 -7.38 -11.75
N ILE A 14 10.27 -6.09 -12.06
CA ILE A 14 10.23 -5.01 -11.08
C ILE A 14 8.81 -4.49 -10.98
N PHE A 15 8.30 -4.38 -9.75
CA PHE A 15 7.03 -3.73 -9.45
C PHE A 15 7.29 -2.38 -8.79
N THR A 16 6.42 -1.42 -9.08
CA THR A 16 6.39 -0.13 -8.38
C THR A 16 5.29 -0.18 -7.31
N ARG A 17 5.55 0.40 -6.13
CA ARG A 17 4.59 0.46 -5.03
C ARG A 17 4.61 1.82 -4.34
N VAL A 18 3.50 2.15 -3.68
CA VAL A 18 3.37 3.29 -2.77
C VAL A 18 3.75 2.84 -1.35
N GLY A 19 4.61 3.61 -0.71
CA GLY A 19 5.02 3.40 0.67
C GLY A 19 4.93 4.68 1.49
N ALA A 20 5.15 4.55 2.79
CA ALA A 20 5.31 5.65 3.72
C ALA A 20 6.64 5.54 4.47
N ILE A 21 7.31 6.68 4.70
CA ILE A 21 8.48 6.71 5.56
C ILE A 21 8.03 6.70 7.03
N HIS A 22 8.52 5.71 7.78
CA HIS A 22 8.30 5.54 9.21
C HIS A 22 9.62 5.13 9.88
N HIS A 23 10.10 5.90 10.86
CA HIS A 23 11.41 5.69 11.53
C HIS A 23 12.57 5.34 10.58
N GLN A 24 12.75 6.14 9.51
CA GLN A 24 13.78 5.95 8.47
C GLN A 24 13.65 4.68 7.62
N GLN A 25 12.57 3.92 7.79
CA GLN A 25 12.23 2.77 6.98
C GLN A 25 11.08 3.10 6.04
N VAL A 26 10.96 2.33 4.95
CA VAL A 26 9.81 2.40 4.05
C VAL A 26 8.84 1.28 4.40
N VAL A 27 7.61 1.65 4.75
CA VAL A 27 6.49 0.72 4.93
C VAL A 27 5.76 0.61 3.60
N ASP A 28 5.62 -0.61 3.09
CA ASP A 28 4.75 -0.91 1.96
C ASP A 28 3.29 -0.76 2.40
N LEU A 29 2.59 0.28 1.93
CA LEU A 29 1.25 0.59 2.39
C LEU A 29 0.24 -0.48 2.00
N ASN A 30 0.39 -1.08 0.82
CA ASN A 30 -0.51 -2.12 0.35
C ASN A 30 -0.37 -3.38 1.21
N MET A 31 0.86 -3.78 1.53
CA MET A 31 1.11 -4.94 2.39
C MET A 31 0.75 -4.68 3.85
N ALA A 32 1.00 -3.48 4.37
CA ALA A 32 0.58 -3.09 5.71
C ALA A 32 -0.96 -3.13 5.84
N TYR A 33 -1.68 -2.59 4.85
CA TYR A 33 -3.14 -2.62 4.84
C TYR A 33 -3.69 -4.04 4.67
N ALA A 34 -3.10 -4.87 3.81
CA ALA A 34 -3.46 -6.28 3.69
C ALA A 34 -3.26 -7.03 5.02
N ARG A 35 -2.16 -6.76 5.73
CA ARG A 35 -1.89 -7.34 7.05
C ARG A 35 -2.95 -6.93 8.07
N TRP A 36 -3.35 -5.66 8.08
CA TRP A 36 -4.40 -5.14 8.95
C TRP A 36 -5.76 -5.79 8.62
N LEU A 37 -6.16 -5.87 7.35
CA LEU A 37 -7.39 -6.56 6.95
C LEU A 37 -7.38 -8.04 7.36
N ALA A 38 -6.23 -8.71 7.29
CA ALA A 38 -6.09 -10.09 7.73
C ALA A 38 -6.28 -10.24 9.26
N ASP A 39 -5.81 -9.27 10.06
CA ASP A 39 -6.10 -9.24 11.51
C ASP A 39 -7.59 -9.09 11.80
N GLN A 40 -8.30 -8.36 10.94
CA GLN A 40 -9.75 -8.21 10.99
C GLN A 40 -10.52 -9.41 10.44
N GLN A 41 -9.82 -10.48 10.04
CA GLN A 41 -10.40 -11.71 9.47
C GLN A 41 -11.20 -11.48 8.17
N GLU A 42 -10.86 -10.44 7.42
CA GLU A 42 -11.47 -10.20 6.12
C GLU A 42 -11.16 -11.36 5.16
N ALA A 43 -12.14 -11.73 4.33
CA ALA A 43 -12.05 -12.95 3.52
C ALA A 43 -10.96 -12.89 2.44
N GLN A 44 -10.65 -11.69 1.94
CA GLN A 44 -9.74 -11.51 0.79
C GLN A 44 -8.82 -10.28 0.98
N PRO A 45 -7.97 -10.30 2.02
CA PRO A 45 -7.26 -9.10 2.48
C PRO A 45 -6.36 -8.51 1.40
N TYR A 46 -5.68 -9.35 0.61
CA TYR A 46 -4.84 -8.89 -0.48
C TYR A 46 -5.63 -8.24 -1.63
N ARG A 47 -6.77 -8.82 -2.01
CA ARG A 47 -7.62 -8.29 -3.08
C ARG A 47 -8.18 -6.92 -2.68
N LEU A 48 -8.70 -6.84 -1.46
CA LEU A 48 -9.23 -5.60 -0.88
C LEU A 48 -8.14 -4.54 -0.76
N ALA A 49 -6.95 -4.90 -0.28
CA ALA A 49 -5.83 -3.98 -0.20
C ALA A 49 -5.38 -3.48 -1.58
N HIS A 50 -5.40 -4.31 -2.62
CA HIS A 50 -5.03 -3.88 -3.97
C HIS A 50 -6.02 -2.88 -4.56
N ALA A 51 -7.31 -3.01 -4.23
CA ALA A 51 -8.33 -2.02 -4.59
C ALA A 51 -8.20 -0.72 -3.76
N GLN A 52 -7.92 -0.85 -2.46
CA GLN A 52 -7.89 0.28 -1.53
C GLN A 52 -6.56 1.06 -1.55
N VAL A 53 -5.44 0.41 -1.88
CA VAL A 53 -4.11 0.99 -1.90
C VAL A 53 -3.44 0.59 -3.22
N PRO A 54 -3.75 1.29 -4.32
CA PRO A 54 -3.19 0.98 -5.63
C PRO A 54 -1.67 1.24 -5.66
N PRO A 55 -0.93 0.56 -6.56
CA PRO A 55 0.53 0.64 -6.61
C PRO A 55 1.06 1.96 -7.22
N ASN A 56 0.22 2.70 -7.94
CA ASN A 56 0.57 3.98 -8.57
C ASN A 56 0.26 5.14 -7.63
N MET A 57 1.21 6.07 -7.46
CA MET A 57 1.04 7.25 -6.60
C MET A 57 -0.11 8.15 -7.05
N LEU A 58 -0.31 8.32 -8.37
CA LEU A 58 -1.39 9.16 -8.89
C LEU A 58 -2.76 8.55 -8.54
N GLU A 59 -2.97 7.28 -8.88
CA GLU A 59 -4.22 6.55 -8.55
C GLU A 59 -4.47 6.54 -7.03
N PHE A 60 -3.40 6.37 -6.25
CA PHE A 60 -3.49 6.43 -4.78
C PHE A 60 -3.98 7.80 -4.30
N LEU A 61 -3.45 8.89 -4.85
CA LEU A 61 -3.87 10.25 -4.47
C LEU A 61 -5.29 10.58 -4.97
N GLU A 62 -5.67 10.08 -6.15
CA GLU A 62 -7.02 10.25 -6.72
C GLU A 62 -8.10 9.57 -5.87
N GLY A 63 -7.77 8.48 -5.18
CA GLY A 63 -8.67 7.86 -4.20
C GLY A 63 -8.91 8.69 -2.93
N GLY A 64 -8.21 9.83 -2.79
CA GLY A 64 -8.53 10.89 -1.84
C GLY A 64 -8.53 10.46 -0.37
N ALA A 65 -9.60 10.81 0.35
CA ALA A 65 -9.68 10.57 1.78
C ALA A 65 -9.64 9.08 2.16
N SER A 66 -10.21 8.22 1.30
CA SER A 66 -10.31 6.78 1.56
C SER A 66 -8.92 6.12 1.56
N THR A 67 -8.12 6.36 0.52
CA THR A 67 -6.76 5.84 0.40
C THR A 67 -5.82 6.46 1.42
N MET A 68 -5.98 7.75 1.72
CA MET A 68 -5.21 8.45 2.75
C MET A 68 -5.52 7.96 4.17
N ALA A 69 -6.74 7.49 4.44
CA ALA A 69 -7.08 6.86 5.71
C ALA A 69 -6.43 5.48 5.85
N ALA A 70 -6.43 4.68 4.77
CA ALA A 70 -5.78 3.36 4.73
C ALA A 70 -4.26 3.41 4.93
N ALA A 71 -3.64 4.58 4.74
CA ALA A 71 -2.20 4.78 4.90
C ALA A 71 -1.79 5.33 6.28
N ARG A 72 -2.75 5.61 7.17
CA ARG A 72 -2.50 6.08 8.54
C ARG A 72 -2.42 4.92 9.51
#